data_AF-A0A7R9DDZ9-F1
#
_entry.id   AF-A0A7R9DDZ9-F1
#
_cell.length_a   1.000
_cell.length_b   1.000
_cell.length_c   1.000
_cell.angle_alpha   90.00
_cell.angle_beta   90.00
_cell.angle_gamma   90.00
#
_symmetry.space_group_name_H-M   'P 1'
#
loop_
_entity.id
_entity.type
_entity.pdbx_description
1 polymer ?
#
loop_
_entity_poly.entity_id
_entity_poly.type
_entity_poly.pdbx_seq_one_letter_code
_entity_poly.pdbx_strand_id
1 'polypeptide(L)'
;MVATASNKGTLIRVWDTTRRAQLVELRRGSDPATLYCINFSGDSEFLCCSSDKGTVHIFALKDTHLNRRSTFSNMGFLGNYVESQWALANFTVPPECACICAFGSRSSVIAICLDGTFHKYVFNADGNCNREAFDVYLDICDDDEF
;
A
#
# COMPACT_ATOMS: atom_id res chain seq x y z
N MET A 1 -5.90 15.29 -4.02
CA MET A 1 -4.47 14.88 -4.00
C MET A 1 -4.20 13.95 -5.16
N VAL A 2 -2.94 13.85 -5.60
CA VAL A 2 -2.51 12.85 -6.58
C VAL A 2 -1.34 12.06 -6.02
N ALA A 3 -1.34 10.74 -6.21
CA ALA A 3 -0.22 9.87 -5.90
C ALA A 3 0.46 9.41 -7.19
N THR A 4 1.79 9.35 -7.19
CA THR A 4 2.59 8.98 -8.37
C THR A 4 3.72 8.04 -7.96
N ALA A 5 4.06 7.10 -8.84
CA ALA A 5 5.27 6.28 -8.74
C ALA A 5 5.96 6.24 -10.11
N SER A 6 7.29 6.06 -10.11
CA SER A 6 8.05 5.86 -11.35
C SER A 6 8.14 4.38 -11.72
N ASN A 7 8.71 4.08 -12.89
CA ASN A 7 9.08 2.72 -13.30
C ASN A 7 10.02 1.99 -12.33
N LYS A 8 10.79 2.73 -11.51
CA LYS A 8 11.61 2.15 -10.45
C LYS A 8 10.76 1.62 -9.29
N GLY A 9 9.64 2.27 -8.99
CA GLY A 9 8.65 1.82 -7.99
C GLY A 9 9.14 1.61 -6.56
N THR A 10 10.28 2.19 -6.18
CA THR A 10 10.77 2.19 -4.80
C THR A 10 10.05 3.21 -3.92
N LEU A 11 9.55 4.29 -4.54
CA LEU A 11 8.96 5.44 -3.86
C LEU A 11 7.60 5.79 -4.47
N ILE A 12 6.69 6.24 -3.62
CA ILE A 12 5.40 6.83 -3.97
C ILE A 12 5.40 8.26 -3.44
N ARG A 13 5.04 9.22 -4.29
CA ARG A 13 4.95 10.63 -3.90
C ARG A 13 3.50 11.08 -3.97
N VAL A 14 3.06 11.77 -2.92
CA VAL A 14 1.73 12.37 -2.85
C VAL A 14 1.86 13.88 -2.99
N TRP A 15 1.00 14.47 -3.82
CA TRP A 15 1.05 15.88 -4.19
C TRP A 15 -0.29 16.57 -3.94
N ASP A 16 -0.19 17.83 -3.52
CA ASP A 16 -1.29 18.78 -3.55
C ASP A 16 -1.38 19.37 -4.96
N THR A 17 -2.47 19.07 -5.66
CA THR A 17 -2.70 19.52 -7.04
C THR A 17 -3.01 21.02 -7.13
N THR A 18 -3.53 21.61 -6.06
CA THR A 18 -3.86 23.04 -6.01
C THR A 18 -2.62 23.86 -5.71
N ARG A 19 -1.83 23.45 -4.71
CA ARG A 19 -0.58 24.13 -4.31
C ARG A 19 0.62 23.75 -5.18
N ARG A 20 0.49 22.70 -6.00
CA ARG A 20 1.56 22.13 -6.83
C ARG A 20 2.80 21.77 -6.00
N ALA A 21 2.55 21.25 -4.80
CA ALA A 21 3.59 20.95 -3.82
C ALA A 21 3.57 19.46 -3.46
N GLN A 22 4.75 18.87 -3.29
CA GLN A 22 4.88 17.52 -2.74
C GLN A 22 4.48 17.57 -1.25
N LEU A 23 3.56 16.70 -0.85
CA LEU A 23 3.11 16.58 0.53
C LEU A 23 3.94 15.55 1.30
N VAL A 24 4.13 14.36 0.72
CA VAL A 24 4.87 13.27 1.35
C VAL A 24 5.54 12.37 0.31
N GLU A 25 6.70 11.82 0.67
CA GLU A 25 7.39 10.75 -0.04
C GLU A 25 7.37 9.49 0.83
N LEU A 26 6.79 8.42 0.29
CA LEU A 26 6.57 7.14 0.95
C LEU A 26 7.47 6.09 0.30
N ARG A 27 8.17 5.30 1.11
CA ARG A 27 9.01 4.21 0.64
C ARG A 27 8.26 2.89 0.66
N ARG A 28 7.99 2.36 -0.53
CA ARG A 28 7.45 1.01 -0.73
C ARG A 28 8.48 -0.06 -0.35
N GLY A 29 9.71 0.10 -0.84
CA GLY A 29 10.81 -0.84 -0.58
C GLY A 29 12.16 -0.32 -1.07
N SER A 30 13.22 -1.04 -0.72
CA SER A 30 14.58 -0.77 -1.24
C SER A 30 14.71 -1.24 -2.70
N ASP A 31 14.12 -2.39 -3.02
CA ASP A 31 14.23 -3.00 -4.34
C ASP A 31 13.21 -2.41 -5.32
N PRO A 32 13.57 -2.30 -6.61
CA PRO A 32 12.62 -1.93 -7.65
C PRO A 32 11.43 -2.89 -7.72
N ALA A 33 10.26 -2.35 -8.05
CA ALA A 33 9.02 -3.11 -8.20
C ALA A 33 8.09 -2.43 -9.20
N THR A 34 7.34 -3.20 -9.96
CA THR A 34 6.23 -2.70 -10.78
C THR A 34 5.01 -2.52 -9.88
N LEU A 35 4.51 -1.29 -9.73
CA LEU A 35 3.27 -1.03 -9.00
C LEU A 35 2.08 -1.31 -9.92
N TYR A 36 1.11 -2.08 -9.42
CA TYR A 36 -0.10 -2.42 -10.16
C TYR A 36 -1.26 -1.48 -9.83
N CYS A 37 -1.40 -1.10 -8.56
CA CYS A 37 -2.48 -0.23 -8.09
C CYS A 37 -1.99 0.68 -6.97
N ILE A 38 -2.52 1.90 -6.92
CA ILE A 38 -2.37 2.86 -5.83
C ILE A 38 -3.76 3.42 -5.55
N ASN A 39 -4.19 3.44 -4.28
CA ASN A 39 -5.51 3.93 -3.93
C ASN A 39 -5.49 4.68 -2.59
N PHE A 40 -6.31 5.73 -2.48
CA PHE A 40 -6.51 6.47 -1.24
C PHE A 40 -7.68 5.86 -0.46
N SER A 41 -7.68 5.97 0.87
CA SER A 41 -8.91 5.77 1.64
C SER A 41 -9.93 6.88 1.33
N GLY A 42 -11.21 6.64 1.57
CA GLY A 42 -12.28 7.60 1.23
C GLY A 42 -12.14 8.97 1.93
N ASP A 43 -11.55 8.98 3.13
CA ASP A 43 -11.20 10.17 3.91
C ASP A 43 -9.78 10.71 3.61
N SER A 44 -9.04 10.03 2.74
CA SER A 44 -7.65 10.31 2.40
C SER A 44 -6.66 10.28 3.59
N GLU A 45 -7.01 9.59 4.68
CA GLU A 45 -6.10 9.39 5.82
C GLU A 45 -5.01 8.35 5.52
N PHE A 46 -5.28 7.43 4.58
CA PHE A 46 -4.39 6.34 4.22
C PHE A 46 -4.22 6.19 2.71
N LEU A 47 -3.13 5.52 2.32
CA LEU A 47 -2.83 5.12 0.94
C LEU A 47 -2.40 3.66 0.93
N CYS A 48 -2.94 2.88 0.00
CA CYS A 48 -2.49 1.51 -0.25
C CYS A 48 -1.87 1.39 -1.63
N CYS A 49 -0.93 0.46 -1.79
CA CYS A 49 -0.41 0.09 -3.10
C CYS A 49 -0.08 -1.40 -3.20
N SER A 50 -0.33 -1.99 -4.36
CA SER A 50 0.08 -3.34 -4.73
C SER A 50 1.25 -3.32 -5.71
N SER A 51 2.06 -4.38 -5.72
CA SER A 51 3.19 -4.52 -6.64
C SER A 51 3.49 -5.95 -7.02
N ASP A 52 4.36 -6.14 -8.01
CA ASP A 52 4.90 -7.43 -8.46
C ASP A 52 5.65 -8.23 -7.38
N LYS A 53 5.95 -7.61 -6.24
CA LYS A 53 6.54 -8.28 -5.07
C LYS A 53 5.55 -9.13 -4.27
N GLY A 54 4.30 -9.23 -4.70
CA GLY A 54 3.27 -9.99 -3.98
C GLY A 54 2.92 -9.35 -2.63
N THR A 55 3.10 -8.04 -2.49
CA THR A 55 2.81 -7.31 -1.27
C THR A 55 1.87 -6.14 -1.53
N VAL A 56 0.95 -5.94 -0.61
CA VAL A 56 0.14 -4.72 -0.49
C VAL A 56 0.64 -3.94 0.72
N HIS A 57 1.06 -2.69 0.48
CA HIS A 57 1.54 -1.78 1.51
C HIS A 57 0.44 -0.79 1.90
N ILE A 58 0.38 -0.40 3.17
CA ILE A 58 -0.57 0.55 3.73
C ILE A 58 0.22 1.66 4.43
N PHE A 59 -0.01 2.90 4.03
CA PHE A 59 0.67 4.09 4.54
C PHE A 59 -0.33 5.04 5.17
N ALA A 60 0.03 5.64 6.31
CA ALA A 60 -0.68 6.77 6.88
C ALA A 60 -0.25 8.07 6.20
N LEU A 61 -1.20 8.91 5.80
CA LEU A 61 -0.96 10.21 5.17
C LEU A 61 -1.21 11.37 6.12
N LYS A 62 -2.21 11.26 6.98
CA LYS A 62 -2.60 12.32 7.92
C LYS A 62 -1.76 12.28 9.20
N ASP A 63 -1.69 11.13 9.85
CA ASP A 63 -0.77 10.89 10.96
C ASP A 63 0.44 10.07 10.50
N THR A 64 1.45 10.76 9.96
CA THR A 64 2.67 10.14 9.45
C THR A 64 3.59 9.58 10.55
N HIS A 65 3.27 9.75 11.83
CA HIS A 65 4.01 9.09 12.92
C HIS A 65 3.68 7.61 13.03
N LEU A 66 2.54 7.18 12.49
CA LEU A 66 2.17 5.77 12.39
C LEU A 66 3.05 5.00 11.39
N ASN A 67 3.61 5.70 10.41
CA ASN A 67 4.53 5.08 9.44
C ASN A 67 5.85 4.68 10.11
N ARG A 68 6.36 3.49 9.77
CA ARG A 68 7.69 3.04 10.22
C ARG A 68 8.75 3.98 9.67
N ARG A 69 9.66 4.46 10.52
CA ARG A 69 10.77 5.33 10.10
C ARG A 69 12.09 4.61 10.27
N SER A 70 12.92 4.63 9.23
CA SER A 70 14.32 4.20 9.36
C SER A 70 15.16 5.41 9.77
N THR A 71 15.66 5.41 11.01
CA THR A 71 16.63 6.39 11.48
C THR A 71 18.02 5.97 10.99
N PHE A 72 18.61 6.71 10.05
CA PHE A 72 20.07 6.71 9.93
C PHE A 72 20.60 7.64 11.02
N SER A 73 20.94 7.08 12.18
CA SER A 73 21.60 7.83 13.25
C SER A 73 23.06 8.10 12.86
N ASN A 74 23.43 9.38 12.79
CA ASN A 74 24.78 9.95 12.86
C ASN A 74 25.88 9.30 11.99
N MET A 75 26.03 9.80 10.75
CA MET A 75 27.37 10.05 10.24
C MET A 75 27.52 11.57 10.13
N GLY A 76 28.28 12.17 11.06
CA GLY A 76 28.55 13.59 11.08
C GLY A 76 29.11 14.06 9.73
N PHE A 77 28.75 15.29 9.35
CA PHE A 77 29.07 15.93 8.07
C PHE A 77 28.35 15.32 6.84
N LEU A 78 27.10 15.75 6.59
CA LEU A 78 26.58 16.24 5.30
C LEU A 78 25.04 16.13 5.24
N GLY A 79 24.37 17.29 5.34
CA GLY A 79 23.04 17.53 4.78
C GLY A 79 21.84 16.88 5.48
N ASN A 80 20.70 17.55 5.42
CA ASN A 80 19.40 17.03 5.86
C ASN A 80 19.02 15.80 5.01
N TYR A 81 19.42 14.60 5.43
CA TYR A 81 18.94 13.37 4.82
C TYR A 81 17.52 13.09 5.31
N VAL A 82 16.62 12.88 4.34
CA VAL A 82 15.18 12.74 4.56
C VAL A 82 14.89 11.43 5.30
N GLU A 83 14.21 11.51 6.45
CA GLU A 83 13.65 10.34 7.13
C GLU A 83 12.75 9.58 6.16
N SER A 84 13.12 8.34 5.83
CA SER A 84 12.30 7.51 4.96
C SER A 84 11.08 7.01 5.70
N GLN A 85 9.89 7.37 5.21
CA GLN A 85 8.62 6.86 5.72
C GLN A 85 8.24 5.55 5.02
N TRP A 86 8.29 4.44 5.75
CA TRP A 86 7.88 3.12 5.29
C TRP A 86 6.42 2.85 5.65
N ALA A 87 5.82 1.84 5.02
CA ALA A 87 4.45 1.44 5.27
C ALA A 87 4.19 1.14 6.76
N LEU A 88 3.10 1.69 7.30
CA LEU A 88 2.52 1.35 8.61
C LEU A 88 2.30 -0.16 8.70
N ALA A 89 1.61 -0.71 7.71
CA ALA A 89 1.23 -2.11 7.65
C ALA A 89 1.45 -2.67 6.24
N ASN A 90 1.53 -3.99 6.13
CA ASN A 90 1.57 -4.68 4.84
C ASN A 90 1.00 -6.09 4.99
N PHE A 91 0.57 -6.67 3.88
CA PHE A 91 0.22 -8.08 3.79
C PHE A 91 0.64 -8.64 2.43
N THR A 92 0.75 -9.97 2.36
CA THR A 92 1.16 -10.67 1.14
C THR A 92 -0.05 -11.22 0.39
N VAL A 93 0.01 -11.17 -0.92
CA VAL A 93 -0.88 -11.82 -1.88
C VAL A 93 -0.05 -12.81 -2.71
N PRO A 94 -0.67 -13.69 -3.52
CA PRO A 94 0.07 -14.58 -4.40
C PRO A 94 1.15 -13.82 -5.19
N PRO A 95 2.43 -14.24 -5.11
CA PRO A 95 3.52 -13.56 -5.80
C PRO A 95 3.32 -13.65 -7.31
N GLU A 96 3.84 -12.66 -8.04
CA GLU A 96 3.76 -12.58 -9.52
C GLU A 96 2.34 -12.52 -10.10
N CYS A 97 1.30 -12.53 -9.27
CA CYS A 97 -0.07 -12.26 -9.67
C CYS A 97 -0.38 -10.77 -9.48
N ALA A 98 -0.75 -10.08 -10.56
CA ALA A 98 -1.19 -8.70 -10.44
C ALA A 98 -2.50 -8.62 -9.64
N CYS A 99 -2.60 -7.59 -8.80
CA CYS A 99 -3.81 -7.32 -8.04
C CYS A 99 -4.09 -5.83 -7.96
N ILE A 100 -5.36 -5.49 -7.92
CA ILE A 100 -5.81 -4.15 -7.51
C ILE A 100 -6.08 -4.15 -6.01
N CYS A 101 -5.91 -3.00 -5.37
CA CYS A 101 -6.18 -2.84 -3.94
C CYS A 101 -7.01 -1.59 -3.66
N ALA A 102 -7.89 -1.67 -2.65
CA ALA A 102 -8.72 -0.56 -2.23
C ALA A 102 -9.06 -0.67 -0.74
N PHE A 103 -9.39 0.46 -0.11
CA PHE A 103 -9.84 0.46 1.27
C PHE A 103 -11.31 0.04 1.36
N GLY A 104 -11.61 -0.87 2.29
CA GLY A 104 -12.96 -1.20 2.71
C GLY A 104 -13.36 -0.41 3.96
N SER A 105 -14.47 -0.83 4.59
CA SER A 105 -14.88 -0.30 5.90
C SER A 105 -13.96 -0.81 7.03
N ARG A 106 -13.98 -0.15 8.20
CA ARG A 106 -13.32 -0.60 9.45
C ARG A 106 -11.80 -0.79 9.34
N SER A 107 -11.08 0.16 8.74
CA SER A 107 -9.63 0.07 8.55
C SER A 107 -9.22 -1.26 7.89
N SER A 108 -9.91 -1.61 6.81
CA SER A 108 -9.59 -2.78 6.00
C SER A 108 -9.09 -2.40 4.62
N VAL A 109 -8.29 -3.29 4.03
CA VAL A 109 -7.86 -3.23 2.64
C VAL A 109 -8.24 -4.54 1.97
N ILE A 110 -8.83 -4.40 0.79
CA ILE A 110 -9.19 -5.51 -0.09
C ILE A 110 -8.16 -5.57 -1.20
N ALA A 111 -7.75 -6.78 -1.58
CA ALA A 111 -7.00 -7.05 -2.80
C ALA A 111 -7.76 -8.05 -3.68
N ILE A 112 -7.91 -7.73 -4.96
CA ILE A 112 -8.51 -8.60 -5.98
C ILE A 112 -7.42 -8.95 -6.97
N CYS A 113 -7.09 -10.24 -7.05
CA CYS A 113 -6.00 -10.76 -7.85
C CYS A 113 -6.52 -11.32 -9.19
N LEU A 114 -5.65 -11.30 -10.21
CA LEU A 114 -5.93 -11.87 -11.54
C LEU A 114 -6.15 -13.39 -11.52
N ASP A 115 -5.62 -14.09 -10.52
CA ASP A 115 -5.81 -15.54 -10.32
C ASP A 115 -7.20 -15.92 -9.78
N GLY A 116 -8.11 -14.94 -9.63
CA GLY A 116 -9.44 -15.18 -9.09
C GLY A 116 -9.51 -15.11 -7.57
N THR A 117 -8.43 -14.76 -6.87
CA THR A 117 -8.46 -14.68 -5.41
C THR A 117 -8.89 -13.29 -4.90
N PHE A 118 -9.73 -13.32 -3.86
CA PHE A 118 -10.13 -12.18 -3.05
C PHE A 118 -9.43 -12.25 -1.69
N HIS A 119 -8.89 -11.12 -1.23
CA HIS A 119 -8.25 -11.00 0.08
C HIS A 119 -8.78 -9.78 0.80
N LYS A 120 -9.18 -9.91 2.06
CA LYS A 120 -9.52 -8.77 2.94
C LYS A 120 -8.69 -8.83 4.20
N TYR A 121 -8.00 -7.74 4.49
CA TYR A 121 -7.16 -7.60 5.68
C TYR A 121 -7.60 -6.39 6.49
N VAL A 122 -7.60 -6.51 7.82
CA VAL A 122 -7.85 -5.41 8.76
C VAL A 122 -6.52 -4.99 9.37
N PHE A 123 -6.26 -3.68 9.41
CA PHE A 123 -5.06 -3.10 10.01
C PHE A 123 -5.39 -2.17 11.17
N ASN A 124 -4.42 -1.95 12.05
CA ASN A 124 -4.54 -1.01 13.16
C ASN A 124 -3.37 -0.02 13.22
N ALA A 125 -3.43 0.95 14.15
CA ALA A 125 -2.42 1.99 14.32
C ALA A 125 -1.05 1.45 14.79
N ASP A 126 -1.00 0.26 15.38
CA ASP A 126 0.26 -0.39 15.81
C ASP A 126 0.98 -1.09 14.65
N GLY A 127 0.39 -1.10 13.45
CA GLY A 127 0.94 -1.75 12.26
C GLY A 127 0.57 -3.23 12.13
N ASN A 128 -0.28 -3.76 13.03
CA ASN A 128 -0.81 -5.11 12.88
C ASN A 128 -1.73 -5.17 11.66
N CYS A 129 -1.66 -6.26 10.90
CA CYS A 129 -2.43 -6.47 9.68
C CYS A 129 -2.83 -7.93 9.59
N ASN A 130 -4.11 -8.24 9.79
CA ASN A 130 -4.61 -9.61 9.89
C ASN A 130 -5.64 -9.88 8.81
N ARG A 131 -5.61 -11.09 8.24
CA ARG A 131 -6.61 -11.52 7.28
C ARG A 131 -7.96 -11.65 7.96
N GLU A 132 -8.95 -10.95 7.43
CA GLU A 132 -10.35 -11.03 7.86
C GLU A 132 -11.14 -11.99 6.97
N ALA A 133 -10.90 -11.98 5.66
CA ALA A 133 -11.57 -12.86 4.71
C ALA A 133 -10.68 -13.23 3.51
N PHE A 134 -11.00 -14.36 2.90
CA PHE A 134 -10.39 -14.89 1.68
C PHE A 134 -11.46 -15.65 0.88
N ASP A 135 -11.43 -15.54 -0.44
CA ASP A 135 -12.33 -16.28 -1.32
C ASP A 135 -11.69 -16.50 -2.71
N VAL A 136 -12.23 -17.44 -3.49
CA VAL A 136 -11.91 -17.65 -4.90
C VAL A 136 -13.18 -17.40 -5.72
N TYR A 137 -13.26 -16.24 -6.37
CA TYR A 137 -14.52 -15.77 -6.98
C TYR A 137 -14.76 -16.31 -8.39
N LEU A 138 -13.84 -17.10 -8.94
CA LEU A 138 -14.00 -17.76 -10.24
C LEU A 138 -14.73 -19.11 -10.14
N ASP A 139 -14.76 -19.72 -8.95
CA ASP A 139 -15.34 -21.07 -8.74
C ASP A 139 -16.83 -21.04 -8.33
N ILE A 140 -17.48 -19.86 -8.36
CA ILE A 140 -18.86 -19.66 -7.86
C ILE A 140 -19.94 -20.14 -8.86
N CYS A 141 -19.56 -20.66 -10.03
CA CYS A 141 -20.48 -20.88 -11.15
C CYS A 141 -20.92 -22.34 -11.40
N ASP A 142 -20.59 -23.32 -10.55
CA ASP A 142 -20.84 -24.75 -10.85
C ASP A 142 -22.12 -25.36 -10.24
N ASP A 143 -22.96 -24.59 -9.51
CA ASP A 143 -24.12 -25.14 -8.79
C ASP A 143 -25.51 -24.73 -9.35
N ASP A 144 -25.61 -24.34 -10.63
CA ASP A 144 -26.91 -24.21 -11.31
C ASP A 144 -27.18 -25.46 -12.19
N GLU A 145 -27.39 -26.62 -11.56
CA GLU A 145 -28.05 -27.77 -12.20
C GLU A 145 -29.54 -27.42 -12.42
N PHE A 146 -29.92 -27.21 -13.69
CA PHE A 146 -31.31 -27.06 -14.16
C PHE A 146 -32.04 -28.41 -14.28
#